data_AF-A0A7V5YS84-F1
#
_entry.id   AF-A0A7V5YS84-F1
#
_cell.length_a   1.000
_cell.length_b   1.000
_cell.length_c   1.000
_cell.angle_alpha   90.00
_cell.angle_beta   90.00
_cell.angle_gamma   90.00
#
_symmetry.space_group_name_H-M   'P 1'
#
loop_
_entity.id
_entity.type
_entity.pdbx_description
1 polymer ?
#
loop_
_entity_poly.entity_id
_entity_poly.type
_entity_poly.pdbx_seq_one_letter_code
_entity_poly.pdbx_strand_id
1 'polypeptide(L)'
;QTTAEEVNAALKAAAEGPLKGILAYTEDPVVSSDMMQNPHSSIVDASLTKVIEGNLVEVVSWYDNEWGYSCRVVDLIEFLGKKGL
;
A
#
# COMPACT_ATOMS: atom_id res chain seq x y z
N GLN A 1 -13.12 8.86 -17.62
CA GLN A 1 -13.22 9.69 -16.40
C GLN A 1 -13.38 8.76 -15.21
N THR A 2 -12.98 9.18 -14.00
CA THR A 2 -13.11 8.39 -12.77
C THR A 2 -13.38 9.27 -11.54
N THR A 3 -13.63 8.67 -10.37
CA THR A 3 -13.80 9.37 -9.09
C THR A 3 -12.83 8.85 -8.02
N ALA A 4 -12.69 9.59 -6.91
CA ALA A 4 -11.84 9.15 -5.80
C ALA A 4 -12.34 7.83 -5.18
N GLU A 5 -13.66 7.64 -5.13
CA GLU A 5 -14.30 6.43 -4.62
C GLU A 5 -13.97 5.21 -5.50
N GLU A 6 -13.98 5.37 -6.83
CA GLU A 6 -13.61 4.28 -7.75
C GLU A 6 -12.14 3.90 -7.62
N VAL A 7 -11.25 4.90 -7.49
CA VAL A 7 -9.81 4.68 -7.25
C VAL A 7 -9.58 3.98 -5.91
N ASN A 8 -10.20 4.48 -4.84
CA ASN A 8 -10.10 3.92 -3.50
C ASN A 8 -10.67 2.49 -3.46
N ALA A 9 -11.79 2.21 -4.12
CA ALA A 9 -12.36 0.87 -4.21
C ALA A 9 -11.42 -0.11 -4.92
N ALA A 10 -10.77 0.31 -6.01
CA ALA A 10 -9.79 -0.51 -6.71
C ALA A 10 -8.55 -0.82 -5.85
N LEU A 11 -8.03 0.19 -5.14
CA LEU A 11 -6.88 0.02 -4.23
C LEU A 11 -7.21 -0.87 -3.04
N LYS A 12 -8.40 -0.71 -2.44
CA LYS A 12 -8.90 -1.56 -1.35
C LYS A 12 -9.08 -3.00 -1.81
N ALA A 13 -9.69 -3.23 -2.97
CA ALA A 13 -9.86 -4.57 -3.52
C ALA A 13 -8.51 -5.25 -3.80
N ALA A 14 -7.51 -4.50 -4.27
CA ALA A 14 -6.16 -5.03 -4.45
C ALA A 14 -5.49 -5.40 -3.12
N ALA A 15 -5.61 -4.53 -2.10
CA ALA A 15 -5.09 -4.73 -0.75
C ALA A 15 -5.72 -5.94 -0.04
N GLU A 16 -7.02 -6.15 -0.22
CA GLU A 16 -7.75 -7.28 0.38
C GLU A 16 -7.61 -8.58 -0.43
N GLY A 17 -7.18 -8.49 -1.69
CA GLY A 17 -7.08 -9.60 -2.63
C GLY A 17 -5.63 -9.94 -3.01
N PRO A 18 -5.23 -9.74 -4.28
CA PRO A 18 -3.97 -10.25 -4.82
C PRO A 18 -2.71 -9.67 -4.14
N LEU A 19 -2.81 -8.49 -3.50
CA LEU A 19 -1.69 -7.84 -2.82
C LEU A 19 -1.80 -7.91 -1.30
N LYS A 20 -2.64 -8.82 -0.76
CA LYS A 20 -2.80 -8.98 0.68
C LYS A 20 -1.48 -9.26 1.38
N GLY A 21 -1.19 -8.46 2.41
CA GLY A 21 0.07 -8.50 3.16
C GLY A 21 1.21 -7.69 2.53
N ILE A 22 1.02 -7.14 1.33
CA ILE A 22 1.96 -6.24 0.64
C ILE A 22 1.40 -4.82 0.57
N LEU A 23 0.19 -4.67 0.03
CA LEU A 23 -0.57 -3.42 0.00
C LEU A 23 -1.57 -3.41 1.15
N ALA A 24 -1.59 -2.31 1.89
CA ALA A 24 -2.60 -1.98 2.88
C ALA A 24 -3.34 -0.71 2.47
N TYR A 25 -4.46 -0.48 3.15
CA TYR A 25 -5.38 0.62 2.89
C TYR A 25 -5.90 1.12 4.24
N THR A 26 -5.94 2.44 4.43
CA THR A 26 -6.48 3.07 5.64
C THR A 26 -7.37 4.26 5.30
N GLU A 27 -8.39 4.45 6.13
CA GLU A 27 -9.26 5.64 6.15
C GLU A 27 -9.06 6.43 7.46
N ASP A 28 -8.22 5.94 8.37
CA ASP A 28 -7.95 6.57 9.65
C ASP A 28 -7.06 7.81 9.47
N PRO A 29 -7.24 8.86 10.30
CA PRO A 29 -6.37 10.03 10.29
C PRO A 29 -5.01 9.68 10.90
N VAL A 30 -4.07 9.24 10.06
CA VAL A 30 -2.73 8.78 10.47
C VAL A 30 -1.65 9.82 10.22
N VAL A 31 -0.53 9.67 10.92
CA VAL A 31 0.71 10.39 10.69
C VAL A 31 1.89 9.42 10.57
N SER A 32 3.08 9.93 10.27
CA SER A 32 4.26 9.09 10.00
C SER A 32 4.63 8.14 11.14
N SER A 33 4.45 8.55 12.41
CA SER A 33 4.77 7.69 13.56
C SER A 33 3.89 6.46 13.66
N ASP A 34 2.67 6.50 13.10
CA ASP A 34 1.75 5.36 13.08
C ASP A 34 2.21 4.27 12.10
N MET A 35 3.16 4.59 11.21
CA MET A 35 3.72 3.67 10.22
C MET A 35 4.90 2.86 10.76
N MET A 36 5.46 3.24 11.91
CA MET A 36 6.61 2.56 12.49
C MET A 36 6.33 1.06 12.67
N GLN A 37 7.26 0.22 12.20
CA GLN A 37 7.18 -1.23 12.27
C GLN A 37 5.99 -1.85 11.52
N ASN A 38 5.34 -1.09 10.63
CA ASN A 38 4.31 -1.66 9.76
C ASN A 38 4.96 -2.53 8.67
N PRO A 39 4.59 -3.81 8.53
CA PRO A 39 5.27 -4.73 7.61
C PRO A 39 4.82 -4.59 6.14
N HIS A 40 3.79 -3.78 5.85
CA HIS A 40 3.33 -3.58 4.48
C HIS A 40 4.31 -2.71 3.69
N SER A 41 4.38 -2.95 2.38
CA SER A 41 5.26 -2.18 1.48
C SER A 41 4.66 -0.84 1.06
N SER A 42 3.34 -0.73 1.14
CA SER A 42 2.59 0.47 0.77
C SER A 42 1.28 0.44 1.55
N ILE A 43 0.94 1.58 2.18
CA ILE A 43 -0.30 1.78 2.91
C ILE A 43 -0.98 3.01 2.31
N VAL A 44 -1.99 2.80 1.47
CA VAL A 44 -2.74 3.88 0.83
C VAL A 44 -3.57 4.63 1.86
N ASP A 45 -3.43 5.95 1.89
CA ASP A 45 -4.29 6.84 2.67
C ASP A 45 -5.46 7.30 1.79
N ALA A 46 -6.60 6.65 1.97
CA ALA A 46 -7.78 6.86 1.16
C ALA A 46 -8.35 8.27 1.30
N SER A 47 -8.14 8.89 2.46
CA SER A 47 -8.65 10.22 2.79
C SER A 47 -7.97 11.32 1.99
N LEU A 48 -6.77 11.03 1.44
CA LEU A 48 -5.94 11.95 0.68
C LEU A 48 -6.04 11.74 -0.84
N THR A 49 -6.77 10.72 -1.30
CA THR A 49 -6.98 10.48 -2.74
C THR A 49 -7.82 11.61 -3.35
N LYS A 50 -7.33 12.22 -4.43
CA LYS A 50 -8.05 13.26 -5.18
C LYS A 50 -8.11 12.91 -6.65
N VAL A 51 -9.23 13.29 -7.28
CA VAL A 51 -9.38 13.28 -8.73
C VAL A 51 -9.71 14.68 -9.21
N ILE A 52 -8.83 15.25 -10.01
CA ILE A 52 -8.94 16.61 -10.56
C ILE A 52 -9.42 16.49 -12.00
N GLU A 53 -10.46 17.24 -12.35
CA GLU A 53 -11.08 17.27 -13.69
C GLU A 53 -11.48 15.87 -14.24
N GLY A 54 -11.66 14.88 -13.35
CA GLY A 54 -12.07 13.52 -13.69
C GLY A 54 -11.00 12.66 -14.39
N ASN A 55 -9.77 13.16 -14.58
CA ASN A 55 -8.71 12.44 -15.32
C ASN A 55 -7.28 12.59 -14.76
N LEU A 56 -7.05 13.43 -13.75
CA LEU A 56 -5.78 13.52 -13.03
C LEU A 56 -5.97 13.00 -11.60
N VAL A 57 -5.23 11.96 -11.21
CA VAL A 57 -5.36 11.31 -9.91
C VAL A 57 -4.12 11.57 -9.06
N GLU A 58 -4.33 12.05 -7.83
CA GLU A 58 -3.33 12.16 -6.77
C GLU A 58 -3.65 11.10 -5.71
N VAL A 59 -2.68 10.26 -5.37
CA VAL A 59 -2.79 9.24 -4.30
C VAL A 59 -1.60 9.39 -3.37
N VAL A 60 -1.85 9.29 -2.07
CA VAL A 60 -0.80 9.28 -1.04
C VAL A 60 -0.69 7.87 -0.47
N SER A 61 0.55 7.39 -0.35
CA SER A 61 0.85 6.12 0.29
C SER A 61 2.00 6.29 1.25
N TRP A 62 1.83 5.72 2.44
CA TRP A 62 2.86 5.60 3.45
C TRP A 62 3.67 4.31 3.27
N TYR A 63 4.86 4.28 3.88
CA TYR A 63 5.65 3.08 4.09
C TYR A 63 6.68 3.35 5.19
N ASP A 64 7.00 2.32 5.98
CA ASP A 64 8.19 2.33 6.82
C ASP A 64 9.38 1.94 5.94
N ASN A 65 10.29 2.89 5.71
CA ASN A 65 11.44 2.71 4.83
C ASN A 65 12.47 1.70 5.38
N GLU A 66 12.48 1.43 6.68
CA GLU A 66 13.39 0.45 7.29
C GLU A 66 12.70 -0.91 7.41
N TRP A 67 11.54 -0.93 8.06
CA TRP A 67 10.89 -2.18 8.46
C TRP A 67 10.18 -2.87 7.30
N GLY A 68 9.32 -2.16 6.57
CA GLY A 68 8.56 -2.71 5.45
C GLY A 68 9.48 -3.24 4.36
N TYR A 69 10.58 -2.52 4.07
CA TYR A 69 11.60 -3.00 3.13
C TYR A 69 12.33 -4.24 3.63
N SER A 70 12.75 -4.25 4.91
CA SER A 70 13.44 -5.41 5.50
C SER A 70 12.57 -6.68 5.46
N CYS A 71 11.27 -6.56 5.72
CA CYS A 71 10.32 -7.68 5.56
C CYS A 71 10.30 -8.21 4.12
N ARG A 72 10.29 -7.32 3.09
CA ARG A 72 10.33 -7.75 1.68
C ARG A 72 11.63 -8.44 1.30
N VAL A 73 12.76 -8.06 1.89
CA VAL A 73 14.03 -8.76 1.69
C VAL A 73 13.94 -10.19 2.22
N VAL A 74 13.36 -10.39 3.41
CA VAL A 74 13.14 -11.73 3.96
C VAL A 74 12.21 -12.55 3.07
N ASP A 75 11.08 -11.98 2.64
CA ASP A 75 10.13 -12.66 1.73
C ASP A 75 10.80 -13.08 0.41
N LEU A 76 11.68 -12.23 -0.13
CA LEU A 76 12.42 -12.52 -1.35
C LEU A 76 13.42 -13.66 -1.15
N ILE A 77 14.15 -13.68 -0.03
CA ILE A 77 15.08 -14.77 0.30
C ILE A 77 14.31 -16.09 0.41
N GLU A 78 13.17 -16.10 1.10
CA GLU A 78 12.33 -17.30 1.17
C GLU A 78 11.83 -17.75 -0.20
N PHE A 79 11.43 -16.80 -1.05
CA PHE A 79 11.01 -17.09 -2.41
C PHE A 79 12.14 -17.75 -3.21
N LEU A 80 13.37 -17.23 -3.13
CA LEU A 80 14.54 -17.80 -3.79
C LEU A 80 14.86 -19.20 -3.27
N GLY A 81 14.84 -19.41 -1.95
CA GLY A 81 15.04 -20.73 -1.36
C GLY A 81 13.98 -21.75 -1.82
N LYS A 82 12.71 -21.33 -1.96
CA LYS A 82 11.63 -22.16 -2.54
C LYS A 82 11.84 -22.46 -4.02
N LYS A 83 12.64 -21.68 -4.74
CA LYS A 83 13.06 -21.92 -6.12
C LYS A 83 14.33 -22.78 -6.24
N GLY A 84 14.95 -23.16 -5.11
CA GLY A 84 16.18 -23.95 -5.10
C GLY A 84 17.43 -23.15 -5.47
N LEU A 85 17.38 -21.83 -5.26
CA LEU A 85 18.52 -20.91 -5.39
C LEU A 85 19.15 -20.63 -4.02
#